data_AF-A0A2J6HWD1-F1
#
_entry.id   AF-A0A2J6HWD1-F1
#
_cell.length_a   1.000
_cell.length_b   1.000
_cell.length_c   1.000
_cell.angle_alpha   90.00
_cell.angle_beta   90.00
_cell.angle_gamma   90.00
#
_symmetry.space_group_name_H-M   'P 1'
#
loop_
_entity.id
_entity.type
_entity.pdbx_description
1 polymer ?
#
loop_
_entity_poly.entity_id
_entity_poly.type
_entity_poly.pdbx_seq_one_letter_code
_entity_poly.pdbx_strand_id
1 'polypeptide(L)'
;MHDNDYPVGIIEYHYPGYPFTNDYSADRLNYYSINVLPYTKFDGNWRELVGGGSSVQTTYINNVNARMAIPTSFDIEILGSYSGDNYNIIVRVTKVADYSGTNLKVRLALTESHIPFSWYGLDEVNFVNRLMVPDANGTSVNFTSIGQTIDVPLSFVFDDGAWDIDNCELVAFIQDDGSKEALNADAVMITNLQPAVPIAAFEGSPLSGYPPLSVDFTDLSAGLIDSWDWTFGDGNSSTDENPTNVYTNVGTYTVSLTVTGTGGTDTETITDYVQVIPLPPAPVADFEGDVL
;
A
#
# COMPACT_ATOMS: atom_id res chain seq x y z
N MET A 1 -10.29 -7.17 14.38
CA MET A 1 -10.54 -8.52 14.96
C MET A 1 -11.04 -8.39 16.40
N HIS A 2 -12.20 -7.75 16.61
CA HIS A 2 -12.61 -7.40 17.97
C HIS A 2 -14.07 -7.81 18.27
N ASP A 3 -14.22 -8.35 19.48
CA ASP A 3 -15.37 -9.05 20.07
C ASP A 3 -15.83 -10.34 19.34
N ASN A 4 -15.29 -11.47 19.79
CA ASN A 4 -15.66 -12.85 19.41
C ASN A 4 -15.17 -13.34 18.02
N ASP A 5 -13.95 -12.97 17.62
CA ASP A 5 -13.27 -13.46 16.42
C ASP A 5 -13.95 -13.13 15.08
N TYR A 6 -14.81 -12.11 15.03
CA TYR A 6 -15.40 -11.65 13.78
C TYR A 6 -14.45 -10.70 13.02
N PRO A 7 -14.34 -10.84 11.68
CA PRO A 7 -13.45 -10.03 10.84
C PRO A 7 -14.11 -8.68 10.52
N VAL A 8 -14.24 -7.83 11.54
CA VAL A 8 -14.88 -6.52 11.44
C VAL A 8 -13.93 -5.41 11.86
N GLY A 9 -13.90 -4.34 11.08
CA GLY A 9 -13.35 -3.04 11.47
C GLY A 9 -14.47 -2.14 11.98
N ILE A 10 -14.23 -1.43 13.08
CA ILE A 10 -15.22 -0.55 13.71
C ILE A 10 -14.65 0.85 13.78
N ILE A 11 -15.47 1.86 13.44
CA ILE A 11 -15.10 3.27 13.53
C ILE A 11 -16.26 4.01 14.20
N GLU A 12 -16.02 4.59 15.38
CA GLU A 12 -16.99 5.38 16.12
C GLU A 12 -16.83 6.88 15.87
N TYR A 13 -17.81 7.47 15.18
CA TYR A 13 -17.86 8.90 14.89
C TYR A 13 -18.65 9.66 15.97
N HIS A 14 -18.02 10.66 16.57
CA HIS A 14 -18.63 11.49 17.60
C HIS A 14 -19.26 12.75 17.00
N TYR A 15 -20.46 13.09 17.49
CA TYR A 15 -21.23 14.21 16.95
C TYR A 15 -20.71 15.57 17.46
N PRO A 16 -20.81 16.65 16.65
CA PRO A 16 -20.38 17.98 17.07
C PRO A 16 -20.95 18.41 18.42
N GLY A 17 -20.06 18.83 19.32
CA GLY A 17 -20.40 19.27 20.68
C GLY A 17 -20.36 18.18 21.75
N TYR A 18 -20.05 16.92 21.39
CA TYR A 18 -19.77 15.84 22.34
C TYR A 18 -18.26 15.63 22.51
N PRO A 19 -17.83 14.96 23.61
CA PRO A 19 -16.46 14.49 23.76
C PRO A 19 -15.97 13.72 22.53
N PHE A 20 -14.67 13.80 22.27
CA PHE A 20 -14.00 13.13 21.13
C PHE A 20 -14.48 13.56 19.73
N THR A 21 -15.29 14.62 19.60
CA THR A 21 -15.66 15.18 18.30
C THR A 21 -14.42 15.67 17.54
N ASN A 22 -14.41 15.44 16.24
CA ASN A 22 -13.44 16.00 15.29
C ASN A 22 -14.13 16.28 13.95
N ASP A 23 -13.45 17.05 13.09
CA ASP A 23 -14.01 17.45 11.79
C ASP A 23 -14.28 16.25 10.89
N TYR A 24 -13.43 15.21 10.95
CA TYR A 24 -13.64 13.96 10.19
C TYR A 24 -14.96 13.29 10.55
N SER A 25 -15.29 13.21 11.85
CA SER A 25 -16.54 12.63 12.31
C SER A 25 -17.74 13.44 11.85
N ALA A 26 -17.67 14.77 11.91
CA ALA A 26 -18.72 15.65 11.40
C ALA A 26 -18.95 15.46 9.89
N ASP A 27 -17.86 15.37 9.12
CA ASP A 27 -17.91 15.14 7.67
C ASP A 27 -18.50 13.77 7.33
N ARG A 28 -18.13 12.71 8.06
CA ARG A 28 -18.69 11.35 7.84
C ARG A 28 -20.16 11.28 8.24
N LEU A 29 -20.57 11.92 9.32
CA LEU A 29 -21.99 12.02 9.71
C LEU A 29 -22.80 12.73 8.61
N ASN A 30 -22.29 13.83 8.07
CA ASN A 30 -22.93 14.55 6.96
C ASN A 30 -22.97 13.71 5.67
N TYR A 31 -21.86 13.04 5.33
CA TYR A 31 -21.77 12.15 4.17
C TYR A 31 -22.85 11.07 4.21
N TYR A 32 -23.12 10.49 5.38
CA TYR A 32 -24.19 9.50 5.56
C TYR A 32 -25.56 10.08 5.88
N SER A 33 -25.68 11.40 5.98
CA SER A 33 -26.92 12.11 6.33
C SER A 33 -27.51 11.67 7.67
N ILE A 34 -26.64 11.40 8.66
CA ILE A 34 -27.03 10.97 10.01
C ILE A 34 -27.23 12.21 10.90
N ASN A 35 -28.44 12.33 11.47
CA ASN A 35 -28.82 13.44 12.35
C ASN A 35 -29.51 12.98 13.65
N VAL A 36 -29.57 11.66 13.92
CA VAL A 36 -30.09 11.04 15.14
C VAL A 36 -29.04 10.08 15.68
N LEU A 37 -28.90 10.02 17.01
CA LEU A 37 -27.91 9.18 17.70
C LEU A 37 -28.57 8.41 18.87
N PRO A 38 -28.05 7.23 19.25
CA PRO A 38 -26.98 6.47 18.57
C PRO A 38 -27.45 5.87 17.24
N TYR A 39 -26.54 5.76 16.29
CA TYR A 39 -26.81 5.21 14.95
C TYR A 39 -25.65 4.37 14.46
N THR A 40 -25.93 3.26 13.79
CA THR A 40 -24.89 2.37 13.23
C THR A 40 -25.19 2.04 11.78
N LYS A 41 -24.15 2.17 10.93
CA LYS A 41 -24.17 1.73 9.52
C LYS A 41 -23.28 0.52 9.34
N PHE A 42 -23.79 -0.51 8.67
CA PHE A 42 -22.99 -1.67 8.29
C PHE A 42 -22.61 -1.56 6.81
N ASP A 43 -21.29 -1.58 6.53
CA ASP A 43 -20.69 -1.34 5.22
C ASP A 43 -21.25 -0.10 4.50
N GLY A 44 -21.43 0.98 5.28
CA GLY A 44 -22.03 2.22 4.83
C GLY A 44 -23.54 2.10 4.56
N ASN A 45 -23.95 1.62 3.40
CA ASN A 45 -25.37 1.57 3.01
C ASN A 45 -25.93 0.17 2.81
N TRP A 46 -25.13 -0.88 3.02
CA TRP A 46 -25.59 -2.24 2.77
C TRP A 46 -26.75 -2.63 3.71
N ARG A 47 -26.66 -2.29 5.00
CA ARG A 47 -27.77 -2.44 5.96
C ARG A 47 -27.78 -1.34 7.03
N GLU A 48 -28.98 -0.84 7.32
CA GLU A 48 -29.21 0.21 8.33
C GLU A 48 -29.73 -0.38 9.64
N LEU A 49 -29.17 0.06 10.77
CA LEU A 49 -29.68 -0.26 12.10
C LEU A 49 -29.86 1.04 12.91
N VAL A 50 -31.08 1.25 13.40
CA VAL A 50 -31.39 2.34 14.33
C VAL A 50 -31.19 1.82 15.75
N GLY A 51 -30.28 2.44 16.52
CA GLY A 51 -29.90 2.04 17.88
C GLY A 51 -28.44 1.61 18.00
N GLY A 52 -27.96 1.44 19.24
CA GLY A 52 -26.60 0.99 19.56
C GLY A 52 -26.56 0.10 20.80
N GLY A 53 -25.36 -0.39 21.15
CA GLY A 53 -25.13 -1.24 22.32
C GLY A 53 -25.47 -2.73 22.11
N SER A 54 -25.49 -3.52 23.19
CA SER A 54 -25.71 -4.97 23.16
C SER A 54 -27.05 -5.41 22.55
N SER A 55 -28.04 -4.50 22.51
CA SER A 55 -29.36 -4.76 21.94
C SER A 55 -29.37 -5.03 20.43
N VAL A 56 -28.32 -4.61 19.70
CA VAL A 56 -28.20 -4.81 18.24
C VAL A 56 -27.19 -5.92 17.86
N GLN A 57 -26.51 -6.53 18.83
CA GLN A 57 -25.42 -7.51 18.59
C GLN A 57 -25.86 -8.73 17.77
N THR A 58 -27.03 -9.32 18.08
CA THR A 58 -27.56 -10.47 17.33
C THR A 58 -27.87 -10.11 15.88
N THR A 59 -28.32 -8.87 15.63
CA THR A 59 -28.57 -8.36 14.29
C THR A 59 -27.26 -8.11 13.53
N TYR A 60 -26.25 -7.61 14.25
CA TYR A 60 -24.92 -7.38 13.71
C TYR A 60 -24.27 -8.65 13.18
N ILE A 61 -24.23 -9.73 13.97
CA ILE A 61 -23.59 -11.00 13.57
C ILE A 61 -24.23 -11.58 12.29
N ASN A 62 -25.55 -11.51 12.17
CA ASN A 62 -26.25 -11.96 10.97
C ASN A 62 -25.86 -11.15 9.73
N ASN A 63 -25.64 -9.84 9.89
CA ASN A 63 -25.17 -8.99 8.80
C ASN A 63 -23.71 -9.31 8.44
N VAL A 64 -22.82 -9.50 9.42
CA VAL A 64 -21.43 -9.93 9.18
C VAL A 64 -21.38 -11.23 8.37
N ASN A 65 -22.11 -12.26 8.80
CA ASN A 65 -22.14 -13.53 8.09
C ASN A 65 -22.70 -13.40 6.67
N ALA A 66 -23.76 -12.62 6.49
CA ALA A 66 -24.31 -12.37 5.16
C ALA A 66 -23.34 -11.60 4.27
N ARG A 67 -22.48 -10.74 4.85
CA ARG A 67 -21.49 -9.97 4.10
C ARG A 67 -20.33 -10.84 3.65
N MET A 68 -19.81 -11.65 4.57
CA MET A 68 -18.72 -12.59 4.29
C MET A 68 -19.09 -13.64 3.23
N ALA A 69 -20.39 -13.86 3.00
CA ALA A 69 -20.88 -14.74 1.94
C ALA A 69 -20.89 -14.08 0.54
N ILE A 70 -20.72 -12.76 0.45
CA ILE A 70 -20.67 -12.02 -0.82
C ILE A 70 -19.20 -11.93 -1.27
N PRO A 71 -18.85 -12.47 -2.45
CA PRO A 71 -17.51 -12.31 -3.01
C PRO A 71 -17.15 -10.83 -3.16
N THR A 72 -15.93 -10.47 -2.78
CA THR A 72 -15.42 -9.11 -2.99
C THR A 72 -14.94 -8.91 -4.43
N SER A 73 -15.06 -7.68 -4.94
CA SER A 73 -14.41 -7.26 -6.18
C SER A 73 -13.02 -6.68 -5.96
N PHE A 74 -12.63 -6.45 -4.70
CA PHE A 74 -11.39 -5.80 -4.31
C PHE A 74 -10.77 -6.47 -3.10
N ASP A 75 -9.47 -6.73 -3.14
CA ASP A 75 -8.67 -7.03 -1.96
C ASP A 75 -7.97 -5.76 -1.48
N ILE A 76 -7.78 -5.65 -0.18
CA ILE A 76 -7.19 -4.48 0.48
C ILE A 76 -6.21 -4.96 1.54
N GLU A 77 -5.07 -4.28 1.64
CA GLU A 77 -3.99 -4.56 2.58
C GLU A 77 -3.44 -3.23 3.12
N ILE A 78 -3.15 -3.20 4.42
CA ILE A 78 -2.49 -2.06 5.07
C ILE A 78 -1.03 -2.40 5.35
N LEU A 79 -0.14 -1.66 4.71
CA LEU A 79 1.31 -1.74 4.91
C LEU A 79 1.82 -0.40 5.45
N GLY A 80 2.95 -0.40 6.13
CA GLY A 80 3.59 0.85 6.49
C GLY A 80 4.78 0.73 7.42
N SER A 81 5.37 1.89 7.69
CA SER A 81 6.54 2.03 8.56
C SER A 81 6.45 3.36 9.30
N TYR A 82 7.28 3.53 10.32
CA TYR A 82 7.34 4.76 11.10
C TYR A 82 8.77 5.12 11.50
N SER A 83 9.01 6.42 11.67
CA SER A 83 10.25 6.97 12.20
C SER A 83 9.95 8.10 13.17
N GLY A 84 10.17 7.83 14.46
CA GLY A 84 9.58 8.64 15.53
C GLY A 84 8.06 8.66 15.38
N ASP A 85 7.47 9.85 15.39
CA ASP A 85 6.02 10.04 15.27
C ASP A 85 5.53 10.14 13.82
N ASN A 86 6.42 10.00 12.83
CA ASN A 86 6.04 10.07 11.42
C ASN A 86 5.69 8.68 10.90
N TYR A 87 4.44 8.49 10.48
CA TYR A 87 3.94 7.24 9.91
C TYR A 87 3.74 7.38 8.41
N ASN A 88 4.26 6.40 7.66
CA ASN A 88 4.05 6.25 6.23
C ASN A 88 3.27 4.96 5.99
N ILE A 89 2.04 5.10 5.51
CA ILE A 89 1.11 4.00 5.26
C ILE A 89 0.90 3.84 3.76
N ILE A 90 0.85 2.61 3.28
CA ILE A 90 0.38 2.25 1.95
C ILE A 90 -0.89 1.44 2.15
N VAL A 91 -2.01 1.96 1.64
CA VAL A 91 -3.20 1.14 1.46
C VAL A 91 -3.16 0.58 0.05
N ARG A 92 -2.85 -0.71 -0.05
CA ARG A 92 -2.75 -1.42 -1.32
C ARG A 92 -4.10 -2.03 -1.65
N VAL A 93 -4.61 -1.76 -2.85
CA VAL A 93 -5.89 -2.31 -3.30
C VAL A 93 -5.71 -3.03 -4.62
N THR A 94 -6.18 -4.27 -4.70
CA THR A 94 -6.13 -5.09 -5.91
C THR A 94 -7.54 -5.38 -6.40
N LYS A 95 -7.83 -5.12 -7.68
CA LYS A 95 -9.10 -5.51 -8.29
C LYS A 95 -9.09 -7.00 -8.60
N VAL A 96 -9.95 -7.78 -7.94
CA VAL A 96 -9.99 -9.25 -8.08
C VAL A 96 -11.22 -9.78 -8.80
N ALA A 97 -12.26 -8.96 -8.98
CA ALA A 97 -13.40 -9.30 -9.80
C ALA A 97 -14.01 -8.05 -10.48
N ASP A 98 -15.01 -8.27 -11.32
CA ASP A 98 -15.76 -7.17 -11.93
C ASP A 98 -16.52 -6.36 -10.88
N TYR A 99 -16.55 -5.04 -11.09
CA TYR A 99 -17.35 -4.09 -10.34
C TYR A 99 -17.79 -2.98 -11.30
N SER A 100 -19.07 -2.64 -11.29
CA SER A 100 -19.67 -1.68 -12.24
C SER A 100 -19.71 -0.24 -11.74
N GLY A 101 -19.48 -0.02 -10.44
CA GLY A 101 -19.43 1.30 -9.85
C GLY A 101 -18.14 2.04 -10.24
N THR A 102 -18.22 3.38 -10.29
CA THR A 102 -17.18 4.24 -10.87
C THR A 102 -16.67 5.31 -9.91
N ASN A 103 -17.30 5.50 -8.74
CA ASN A 103 -16.90 6.53 -7.78
C ASN A 103 -16.15 5.93 -6.60
N LEU A 104 -15.07 5.19 -6.90
CA LEU A 104 -14.29 4.46 -5.92
C LEU A 104 -13.36 5.40 -5.14
N LYS A 105 -13.38 5.23 -3.81
CA LYS A 105 -12.55 5.92 -2.85
C LYS A 105 -11.90 4.91 -1.90
N VAL A 106 -10.62 5.12 -1.62
CA VAL A 106 -9.90 4.46 -0.53
C VAL A 106 -9.83 5.41 0.65
N ARG A 107 -10.17 4.93 1.84
CA ARG A 107 -10.14 5.70 3.09
C ARG A 107 -9.35 4.93 4.13
N LEU A 108 -8.63 5.68 4.96
CA LEU A 108 -7.91 5.18 6.13
C LEU A 108 -8.36 5.97 7.35
N ALA A 109 -8.83 5.27 8.38
CA ALA A 109 -9.12 5.83 9.69
C ALA A 109 -8.15 5.26 10.72
N LEU A 110 -7.78 6.06 11.71
CA LEU A 110 -7.12 5.64 12.93
C LEU A 110 -8.16 5.69 14.05
N THR A 111 -8.40 4.55 14.68
CA THR A 111 -9.29 4.44 15.83
C THR A 111 -8.48 4.19 17.10
N GLU A 112 -9.01 4.61 18.25
CA GLU A 112 -8.42 4.30 19.55
C GLU A 112 -9.45 3.64 20.46
N SER A 113 -9.04 2.56 21.11
CA SER A 113 -9.85 1.80 22.05
C SER A 113 -9.38 1.94 23.50
N HIS A 114 -10.13 1.37 24.45
CA HIS A 114 -9.80 1.36 25.88
C HIS A 114 -9.56 2.75 26.48
N ILE A 115 -10.22 3.79 25.93
CA ILE A 115 -10.08 5.15 26.41
C ILE A 115 -10.84 5.27 27.74
N PRO A 116 -10.17 5.58 28.88
CA PRO A 116 -10.85 5.72 30.16
C PRO A 116 -11.82 6.91 30.12
N PHE A 117 -13.12 6.62 30.19
CA PHE A 117 -14.15 7.65 30.07
C PHE A 117 -15.45 7.22 30.73
N SER A 118 -15.87 7.95 31.77
CA SER A 118 -17.11 7.66 32.49
C SER A 118 -18.31 8.34 31.82
N TRP A 119 -19.19 7.54 31.22
CA TRP A 119 -20.39 8.03 30.51
C TRP A 119 -21.53 7.03 30.56
N TYR A 120 -22.68 7.45 31.13
CA TYR A 120 -23.89 6.62 31.22
C TYR A 120 -23.67 5.20 31.79
N GLY A 121 -22.73 5.06 32.74
CA GLY A 121 -22.43 3.78 33.39
C GLY A 121 -21.42 2.90 32.64
N LEU A 122 -20.81 3.42 31.56
CA LEU A 122 -19.59 2.90 30.97
C LEU A 122 -18.38 3.58 31.62
N ASP A 123 -17.28 2.86 31.74
CA ASP A 123 -16.00 3.37 32.27
C ASP A 123 -14.90 3.48 31.19
N GLU A 124 -15.19 2.99 29.98
CA GLU A 124 -14.33 3.10 28.81
C GLU A 124 -15.14 3.34 27.52
N VAL A 125 -14.48 3.88 26.50
CA VAL A 125 -15.00 4.01 25.13
C VAL A 125 -14.01 3.37 24.17
N ASN A 126 -14.54 2.71 23.13
CA ASN A 126 -13.76 1.91 22.19
C ASN A 126 -13.95 2.38 20.74
N PHE A 127 -12.95 2.18 19.89
CA PHE A 127 -12.98 2.47 18.45
C PHE A 127 -13.24 3.94 18.08
N VAL A 128 -12.90 4.88 18.96
CA VAL A 128 -13.08 6.31 18.72
C VAL A 128 -12.28 6.72 17.49
N ASN A 129 -12.94 7.26 16.47
CA ASN A 129 -12.25 7.81 15.30
C ASN A 129 -11.38 8.99 15.73
N ARG A 130 -10.05 8.83 15.72
CA ARG A 130 -9.10 9.90 16.06
C ARG A 130 -8.70 10.71 14.84
N LEU A 131 -8.46 10.05 13.72
CA LEU A 131 -7.90 10.65 12.52
C LEU A 131 -8.42 9.93 11.27
N MET A 132 -8.59 10.66 10.16
CA MET A 132 -8.71 10.08 8.83
C MET A 132 -7.66 10.68 7.89
N VAL A 133 -7.08 9.86 7.01
CA VAL A 133 -5.96 10.24 6.15
C VAL A 133 -6.30 9.96 4.67
N PRO A 134 -6.10 10.93 3.75
CA PRO A 134 -5.64 12.31 4.01
C PRO A 134 -6.71 13.16 4.71
N ASP A 135 -7.99 12.78 4.56
CA ASP A 135 -9.15 13.39 5.18
C ASP A 135 -10.35 12.42 5.13
N ALA A 136 -11.54 12.89 5.51
CA ALA A 136 -12.77 12.08 5.50
C ALA A 136 -13.29 11.72 4.09
N ASN A 137 -12.86 12.43 3.04
CA ASN A 137 -13.26 12.18 1.66
C ASN A 137 -12.48 11.02 1.03
N GLY A 138 -11.25 10.78 1.48
CA GLY A 138 -10.38 9.72 0.99
C GLY A 138 -9.83 9.96 -0.42
N THR A 139 -9.04 9.00 -0.89
CA THR A 139 -8.34 9.08 -2.16
C THR A 139 -9.13 8.40 -3.28
N SER A 140 -9.34 9.08 -4.40
CA SER A 140 -9.95 8.46 -5.59
C SER A 140 -9.03 7.43 -6.24
N VAL A 141 -9.60 6.29 -6.61
CA VAL A 141 -8.90 5.22 -7.33
C VAL A 141 -9.71 4.76 -8.53
N ASN A 142 -9.05 4.33 -9.60
CA ASN A 142 -9.69 3.83 -10.81
C ASN A 142 -8.92 2.62 -11.35
N PHE A 143 -9.63 1.51 -11.56
CA PHE A 143 -9.05 0.27 -12.06
C PHE A 143 -9.47 0.01 -13.51
N THR A 144 -8.51 -0.33 -14.37
CA THR A 144 -8.73 -0.61 -15.80
C THR A 144 -8.84 -2.11 -16.10
N SER A 145 -8.30 -2.98 -15.24
CA SER A 145 -8.34 -4.43 -15.43
C SER A 145 -8.40 -5.19 -14.11
N ILE A 146 -8.91 -6.42 -14.15
CA ILE A 146 -8.75 -7.39 -13.06
C ILE A 146 -7.26 -7.75 -12.94
N GLY A 147 -6.78 -7.91 -11.71
CA GLY A 147 -5.37 -8.13 -11.37
C GLY A 147 -4.55 -6.85 -11.23
N GLN A 148 -5.11 -5.67 -11.53
CA GLN A 148 -4.43 -4.41 -11.29
C GLN A 148 -4.41 -4.09 -9.79
N THR A 149 -3.22 -3.72 -9.30
CA THR A 149 -2.99 -3.21 -7.96
C THR A 149 -2.71 -1.71 -8.00
N ILE A 150 -3.26 -0.96 -7.05
CA ILE A 150 -3.01 0.47 -6.83
C ILE A 150 -2.57 0.64 -5.38
N ASP A 151 -1.41 1.24 -5.20
CA ASP A 151 -0.92 1.67 -3.90
C ASP A 151 -1.36 3.11 -3.65
N VAL A 152 -2.04 3.33 -2.52
CA VAL A 152 -2.44 4.65 -2.05
C VAL A 152 -1.49 5.05 -0.92
N PRO A 153 -0.43 5.84 -1.19
CA PRO A 153 0.49 6.31 -0.18
C PRO A 153 -0.17 7.41 0.67
N LEU A 154 -0.08 7.25 1.98
CA LEU A 154 -0.64 8.14 2.99
C LEU A 154 0.42 8.39 4.05
N SER A 155 0.39 9.57 4.67
CA SER A 155 1.27 9.87 5.79
C SER A 155 0.56 10.72 6.82
N PHE A 156 0.94 10.54 8.07
CA PHE A 156 0.49 11.37 9.18
C PHE A 156 1.55 11.41 10.27
N VAL A 157 1.46 12.44 11.11
CA VAL A 157 2.28 12.58 12.31
C VAL A 157 1.39 12.27 13.51
N PHE A 158 1.83 11.38 14.37
CA PHE A 158 1.16 11.08 15.62
C PHE A 158 1.39 12.23 16.61
N ASP A 159 0.37 12.58 17.39
CA ASP A 159 0.49 13.60 18.45
C ASP A 159 0.75 12.90 19.79
N ASP A 160 1.95 13.05 20.33
CA ASP A 160 2.59 12.19 21.35
C ASP A 160 2.08 12.36 22.79
N GLY A 161 0.93 13.02 22.99
CA GLY A 161 0.40 13.30 24.33
C GLY A 161 -1.08 13.01 24.57
N ALA A 162 -1.84 12.68 23.52
CA ALA A 162 -3.30 12.62 23.61
C ALA A 162 -3.89 11.20 23.62
N TRP A 163 -3.16 10.20 23.10
CA TRP A 163 -3.67 8.86 22.79
C TRP A 163 -2.71 7.77 23.28
N ASP A 164 -3.24 6.59 23.53
CA ASP A 164 -2.46 5.38 23.80
C ASP A 164 -2.28 4.58 22.50
N ILE A 165 -1.05 4.58 21.98
CA ILE A 165 -0.69 3.95 20.70
C ILE A 165 -0.96 2.44 20.71
N ASP A 166 -0.83 1.77 21.85
CA ASP A 166 -1.05 0.33 21.95
C ASP A 166 -2.53 -0.02 21.73
N ASN A 167 -3.42 0.96 21.88
CA ASN A 167 -4.85 0.84 21.65
C ASN A 167 -5.30 1.38 20.28
N CYS A 168 -4.36 1.76 19.41
CA CYS A 168 -4.67 2.32 18.10
C CYS A 168 -4.74 1.26 16.99
N GLU A 169 -5.85 1.26 16.24
CA GLU A 169 -6.08 0.40 15.07
C GLU A 169 -6.24 1.28 13.82
N LEU A 170 -5.53 0.93 12.75
CA LEU A 170 -5.77 1.46 11.41
C LEU A 170 -6.87 0.65 10.75
N VAL A 171 -7.90 1.32 10.24
CA VAL A 171 -9.00 0.70 9.50
C VAL A 171 -9.04 1.32 8.10
N ALA A 172 -8.69 0.53 7.09
CA ALA A 172 -8.73 0.95 5.69
C ALA A 172 -9.91 0.29 4.98
N PHE A 173 -10.56 1.02 4.09
CA PHE A 173 -11.67 0.48 3.31
C PHE A 173 -11.76 1.12 1.93
N ILE A 174 -12.15 0.31 0.96
CA ILE A 174 -12.57 0.79 -0.37
C ILE A 174 -14.09 0.94 -0.38
N GLN A 175 -14.58 2.08 -0.83
CA GLN A 175 -15.99 2.43 -0.87
C GLN A 175 -16.37 3.03 -2.23
N ASP A 176 -17.55 2.70 -2.73
CA ASP A 176 -18.15 3.44 -3.84
C ASP A 176 -19.01 4.57 -3.26
N ASP A 177 -18.65 5.83 -3.53
CA ASP A 177 -19.38 7.00 -3.06
C ASP A 177 -20.72 7.20 -3.77
N GLY A 178 -20.97 6.54 -4.90
CA GLY A 178 -22.26 6.51 -5.57
C GLY A 178 -23.30 5.72 -4.78
N SER A 179 -22.95 4.51 -4.32
CA SER A 179 -23.83 3.67 -3.48
C SER A 179 -23.65 3.95 -1.98
N LYS A 180 -22.52 4.56 -1.59
CA LYS A 180 -21.95 4.67 -0.24
C LYS A 180 -21.67 3.32 0.43
N GLU A 181 -21.52 2.24 -0.33
CA GLU A 181 -21.20 0.92 0.18
C GLU A 181 -19.69 0.76 0.40
N ALA A 182 -19.29 0.19 1.54
CA ALA A 182 -17.92 -0.29 1.74
C ALA A 182 -17.77 -1.68 1.10
N LEU A 183 -16.92 -1.77 0.09
CA LEU A 183 -16.80 -2.94 -0.78
C LEU A 183 -15.80 -3.97 -0.26
N ASN A 184 -14.80 -3.52 0.48
CA ASN A 184 -13.97 -4.36 1.34
C ASN A 184 -13.23 -3.47 2.35
N ALA A 185 -12.71 -4.08 3.41
CA ALA A 185 -11.94 -3.41 4.44
C ALA A 185 -10.85 -4.33 4.99
N ASP A 186 -9.80 -3.72 5.51
CA ASP A 186 -8.76 -4.37 6.32
C ASP A 186 -8.50 -3.52 7.57
N ALA A 187 -7.99 -4.15 8.62
CA ALA A 187 -7.66 -3.46 9.85
C ALA A 187 -6.41 -4.06 10.50
N VAL A 188 -5.51 -3.18 10.95
CA VAL A 188 -4.24 -3.57 11.57
C VAL A 188 -3.98 -2.71 12.79
N MET A 189 -3.61 -3.35 13.91
CA MET A 189 -3.08 -2.61 15.06
C MET A 189 -1.82 -1.88 14.62
N ILE A 190 -1.67 -0.60 14.99
CA ILE A 190 -0.54 0.21 14.54
C ILE A 190 0.81 -0.40 14.97
N THR A 191 0.82 -1.12 16.10
CA THR A 191 1.97 -1.86 16.64
C THR A 191 2.34 -3.12 15.84
N ASN A 192 1.42 -3.61 15.00
CA ASN A 192 1.62 -4.79 14.14
C ASN A 192 1.89 -4.42 12.68
N LEU A 193 2.01 -3.12 12.37
CA LEU A 193 2.20 -2.63 11.01
C LEU A 193 3.46 -3.24 10.37
N GLN A 194 3.30 -3.84 9.19
CA GLN A 194 4.39 -4.43 8.43
C GLN A 194 4.79 -3.53 7.25
N PRO A 195 6.08 -3.26 7.04
CA PRO A 195 6.53 -2.47 5.90
C PRO A 195 6.32 -3.20 4.57
N ALA A 196 6.09 -2.43 3.51
CA ALA A 196 5.97 -2.97 2.16
C ALA A 196 7.32 -3.50 1.66
N VAL A 197 7.32 -4.68 1.02
CA VAL A 197 8.49 -5.19 0.30
C VAL A 197 8.83 -4.20 -0.84
N PRO A 198 10.10 -3.81 -1.02
CA PRO A 198 10.49 -3.01 -2.18
C PRO A 198 10.24 -3.79 -3.47
N ILE A 199 10.19 -3.09 -4.61
CA ILE A 199 10.05 -3.71 -5.94
C ILE A 199 11.32 -3.36 -6.69
N ALA A 200 12.12 -4.37 -7.01
CA ALA A 200 13.32 -4.22 -7.81
C ALA A 200 12.95 -3.85 -9.25
N ALA A 201 13.55 -2.78 -9.76
CA ALA A 201 13.47 -2.45 -11.17
C ALA A 201 14.76 -1.76 -11.62
N PHE A 202 15.23 -2.00 -12.84
CA PHE A 202 16.38 -1.29 -13.38
C PHE A 202 16.42 -1.14 -14.90
N GLU A 203 17.30 -0.23 -15.35
CA GLU A 203 17.73 -0.17 -16.73
C GLU A 203 19.25 -0.01 -16.85
N GLY A 204 19.80 -0.28 -18.04
CA GLY A 204 21.21 -0.13 -18.35
C GLY A 204 21.45 0.42 -19.76
N SER A 205 22.55 1.15 -19.94
CA SER A 205 22.92 1.72 -21.24
C SER A 205 24.43 1.95 -21.36
N PRO A 206 25.05 1.65 -22.52
CA PRO A 206 24.51 0.91 -23.67
C PRO A 206 24.40 -0.59 -23.40
N LEU A 207 23.43 -1.27 -24.02
CA LEU A 207 23.25 -2.73 -23.89
C LEU A 207 24.04 -3.56 -24.90
N SER A 208 24.74 -2.94 -25.85
CA SER A 208 25.62 -3.67 -26.77
C SER A 208 26.77 -2.82 -27.29
N GLY A 209 27.91 -3.47 -27.55
CA GLY A 209 29.10 -2.85 -28.11
C GLY A 209 30.31 -3.79 -28.10
N TYR A 210 31.49 -3.23 -28.37
CA TYR A 210 32.74 -3.98 -28.40
C TYR A 210 33.43 -3.94 -27.03
N PRO A 211 34.25 -4.96 -26.68
CA PRO A 211 35.04 -4.92 -25.46
C PRO A 211 36.18 -3.89 -25.54
N PRO A 212 36.49 -3.16 -24.45
CA PRO A 212 35.73 -3.09 -23.21
C PRO A 212 34.45 -2.25 -23.39
N LEU A 213 33.30 -2.80 -22.96
CA LEU A 213 32.03 -2.11 -22.96
C LEU A 213 31.72 -1.59 -21.55
N SER A 214 31.71 -0.27 -21.38
CA SER A 214 31.24 0.37 -20.14
C SER A 214 29.72 0.54 -20.22
N VAL A 215 28.99 0.00 -19.24
CA VAL A 215 27.53 0.09 -19.12
C VAL A 215 27.19 0.79 -17.82
N ASP A 216 26.43 1.87 -17.90
CA ASP A 216 25.87 2.57 -16.75
C ASP A 216 24.49 1.95 -16.44
N PHE A 217 24.28 1.58 -15.18
CA PHE A 217 23.01 1.06 -14.68
C PHE A 217 22.32 2.11 -13.82
N THR A 218 21.01 2.22 -14.01
CA THR A 218 20.14 3.11 -13.24
C THR A 218 19.13 2.28 -12.47
N ASP A 219 19.05 2.50 -11.16
CA ASP A 219 18.00 1.94 -10.33
C ASP A 219 16.65 2.61 -10.65
N LEU A 220 15.63 1.80 -10.88
CA LEU A 220 14.24 2.21 -11.06
C LEU A 220 13.33 1.60 -9.98
N SER A 221 13.92 0.99 -8.96
CA SER A 221 13.19 0.28 -7.91
C SER A 221 12.26 1.20 -7.12
N ALA A 222 11.19 0.63 -6.60
CA ALA A 222 10.17 1.34 -5.81
C ALA A 222 10.13 0.83 -4.36
N GLY A 223 9.69 1.70 -3.44
CA GLY A 223 9.56 1.39 -2.02
C GLY A 223 10.67 1.98 -1.16
N LEU A 224 10.68 1.60 0.12
CA LEU A 224 11.73 2.00 1.06
C LEU A 224 12.89 1.01 0.94
N ILE A 225 13.99 1.44 0.35
CA ILE A 225 15.17 0.61 0.06
C ILE A 225 16.32 1.05 0.98
N ASP A 226 16.91 0.08 1.65
CA ASP A 226 18.06 0.24 2.56
C ASP A 226 19.39 -0.15 1.88
N SER A 227 19.38 -1.07 0.92
CA SER A 227 20.58 -1.49 0.18
C SER A 227 20.30 -2.13 -1.18
N TRP A 228 21.30 -2.05 -2.07
CA TRP A 228 21.32 -2.66 -3.40
C TRP A 228 22.43 -3.72 -3.48
N ASP A 229 22.18 -4.80 -4.21
CA ASP A 229 23.17 -5.82 -4.55
C ASP A 229 23.02 -6.21 -6.02
N TRP A 230 24.02 -5.82 -6.82
CA TRP A 230 24.07 -6.05 -8.26
C TRP A 230 24.96 -7.23 -8.59
N THR A 231 24.51 -8.07 -9.53
CA THR A 231 25.39 -9.02 -10.21
C THR A 231 25.30 -8.82 -11.72
N PHE A 232 26.44 -8.67 -12.38
CA PHE A 232 26.49 -8.28 -13.79
C PHE A 232 26.64 -9.46 -14.75
N GLY A 233 26.76 -10.68 -14.22
CA GLY A 233 26.90 -11.91 -15.01
C GLY A 233 28.31 -12.21 -15.54
N ASP A 234 29.27 -11.31 -15.33
CA ASP A 234 30.69 -11.44 -15.73
C ASP A 234 31.63 -11.79 -14.57
N GLY A 235 31.09 -11.92 -13.35
CA GLY A 235 31.82 -12.15 -12.11
C GLY A 235 32.00 -10.91 -11.25
N ASN A 236 31.66 -9.72 -11.74
CA ASN A 236 31.64 -8.48 -10.97
C ASN A 236 30.28 -8.28 -10.26
N SER A 237 30.31 -7.50 -9.18
CA SER A 237 29.14 -7.05 -8.42
C SER A 237 29.31 -5.60 -7.97
N SER A 238 28.22 -4.98 -7.51
CA SER A 238 28.24 -3.66 -6.88
C SER A 238 27.16 -3.54 -5.82
N THR A 239 27.37 -2.65 -4.85
CA THR A 239 26.36 -2.24 -3.86
C THR A 239 25.94 -0.78 -4.01
N ASP A 240 26.44 -0.09 -5.04
CA ASP A 240 26.02 1.27 -5.35
C ASP A 240 24.61 1.24 -5.95
N GLU A 241 23.81 2.27 -5.66
CA GLU A 241 22.46 2.43 -6.23
C GLU A 241 22.50 2.49 -7.77
N ASN A 242 23.42 3.29 -8.34
CA ASN A 242 23.57 3.46 -9.79
C ASN A 242 25.02 3.16 -10.22
N PRO A 243 25.40 1.88 -10.40
CA PRO A 243 26.77 1.50 -10.70
C PRO A 243 27.10 1.58 -12.20
N THR A 244 28.40 1.68 -12.51
CA THR A 244 28.95 1.43 -13.84
C THR A 244 29.74 0.12 -13.82
N ASN A 245 29.46 -0.81 -14.74
CA ASN A 245 30.27 -2.02 -14.93
C ASN A 245 30.99 -2.00 -16.30
N VAL A 246 32.21 -2.54 -16.34
CA VAL A 246 33.01 -2.63 -17.58
C VAL A 246 33.20 -4.08 -17.98
N TYR A 247 32.53 -4.48 -19.05
CA TYR A 247 32.64 -5.82 -19.62
C TYR A 247 33.83 -5.92 -20.56
N THR A 248 34.86 -6.68 -20.17
CA THR A 248 36.11 -6.80 -20.94
C THR A 248 36.13 -7.93 -21.96
N ASN A 249 35.20 -8.89 -21.85
CA ASN A 249 35.16 -10.09 -22.69
C ASN A 249 33.91 -10.09 -23.57
N VAL A 250 34.01 -10.72 -24.75
CA VAL A 250 32.86 -11.00 -25.61
C VAL A 250 31.93 -11.97 -24.88
N GLY A 251 30.63 -11.69 -24.90
CA GLY A 251 29.64 -12.53 -24.24
C GLY A 251 28.27 -11.87 -24.18
N THR A 252 27.31 -12.67 -23.73
CA THR A 252 25.97 -12.24 -23.39
C THR A 252 25.80 -12.41 -21.88
N TYR A 253 25.37 -11.35 -21.21
CA TYR A 253 25.39 -11.25 -19.76
C TYR A 253 23.98 -11.08 -19.20
N THR A 254 23.63 -11.89 -18.20
CA THR A 254 22.43 -11.73 -17.38
C THR A 254 22.76 -10.80 -16.23
N VAL A 255 21.92 -9.79 -16.01
CA VAL A 255 22.09 -8.82 -14.93
C VAL A 255 20.96 -9.00 -13.93
N SER A 256 21.29 -8.96 -12.65
CA SER A 256 20.32 -8.97 -11.56
C SER A 256 20.59 -7.83 -10.58
N LEU A 257 19.52 -7.20 -10.12
CA LEU A 257 19.50 -6.28 -8.99
C LEU A 257 18.65 -6.89 -7.88
N THR A 258 19.21 -7.04 -6.69
CA THR A 258 18.45 -7.31 -5.47
C THR A 258 18.39 -6.04 -4.63
N VAL A 259 17.19 -5.57 -4.32
CA VAL A 259 16.97 -4.48 -3.37
C VAL A 259 16.47 -5.05 -2.05
N THR A 260 17.01 -4.53 -0.96
CA THR A 260 16.60 -4.88 0.41
C THR A 260 16.08 -3.64 1.09
N GLY A 261 14.94 -3.77 1.75
CA GLY A 261 14.35 -2.74 2.58
C GLY A 261 13.75 -3.33 3.85
N THR A 262 13.21 -2.46 4.70
CA THR A 262 12.54 -2.87 5.94
C THR A 262 11.45 -3.94 5.76
N GLY A 263 10.73 -3.93 4.62
CA GLY A 263 9.70 -4.91 4.27
C GLY A 263 10.22 -6.27 3.80
N GLY A 264 11.51 -6.38 3.48
CA GLY A 264 12.12 -7.58 2.92
C GLY A 264 12.95 -7.26 1.68
N THR A 265 13.04 -8.24 0.80
CA THR A 265 13.90 -8.17 -0.39
C THR A 265 13.12 -8.50 -1.65
N ASP A 266 13.45 -7.84 -2.75
CA ASP A 266 12.99 -8.21 -4.09
C ASP A 266 14.16 -8.23 -5.07
N THR A 267 14.07 -9.06 -6.10
CA THR A 267 15.12 -9.24 -7.09
C THR A 267 14.55 -9.20 -8.50
N GLU A 268 15.04 -8.27 -9.31
CA GLU A 268 14.83 -8.29 -10.75
C GLU A 268 16.02 -8.96 -11.43
N THR A 269 15.74 -9.88 -12.37
CA THR A 269 16.77 -10.50 -13.21
C THR A 269 16.35 -10.39 -14.67
N ILE A 270 17.19 -9.75 -15.48
CA ILE A 270 17.01 -9.66 -16.92
C ILE A 270 18.07 -10.53 -17.61
N THR A 271 17.60 -11.63 -18.22
CA THR A 271 18.45 -12.55 -18.97
C THR A 271 18.90 -11.96 -20.30
N ASP A 272 20.13 -12.26 -20.71
CA ASP A 272 20.71 -11.80 -21.98
C ASP A 272 20.68 -10.27 -22.20
N TYR A 273 20.81 -9.52 -21.10
CA TYR A 273 20.58 -8.09 -21.07
C TYR A 273 21.67 -7.26 -21.75
N VAL A 274 22.94 -7.60 -21.52
CA VAL A 274 24.10 -6.92 -22.14
C VAL A 274 24.80 -7.85 -23.12
N GLN A 275 25.09 -7.35 -24.33
CA GLN A 275 25.73 -8.10 -25.41
C GLN A 275 27.03 -7.45 -25.87
N VAL A 276 28.15 -8.02 -25.44
CA VAL A 276 29.49 -7.61 -25.90
C VAL A 276 29.87 -8.45 -27.11
N ILE A 277 29.99 -7.79 -28.27
CA ILE A 277 30.26 -8.44 -29.55
C ILE A 277 31.75 -8.37 -29.93
N PRO A 278 32.27 -9.32 -30.72
CA PRO A 278 33.66 -9.29 -31.18
C PRO A 278 33.98 -8.04 -32.00
N LEU A 279 35.19 -7.50 -31.86
CA LEU A 279 35.70 -6.47 -32.76
C LEU A 279 35.66 -6.96 -34.22
N PRO A 280 35.34 -6.08 -35.19
CA PRO A 280 35.42 -6.44 -36.60
C PRO A 280 36.86 -6.87 -36.97
N PRO A 281 37.03 -7.74 -37.98
CA PRO A 281 38.35 -8.12 -38.46
C PRO A 281 39.18 -6.88 -38.82
N ALA A 282 40.48 -6.92 -38.51
CA ALA A 282 41.39 -5.87 -38.95
C ALA A 282 41.34 -5.73 -40.49
N PRO A 283 41.37 -4.50 -41.02
CA PRO A 283 41.43 -4.31 -42.47
C PRO A 283 42.70 -4.97 -43.01
N VAL A 284 42.55 -5.80 -44.04
CA VAL A 284 43.68 -6.37 -44.78
C VAL A 284 44.07 -5.37 -45.87
N ALA A 285 45.30 -4.85 -45.79
CA ALA A 285 45.87 -4.06 -46.88
C ALA A 285 46.29 -5.00 -48.01
N ASP A 286 45.78 -4.76 -49.22
CA ASP A 286 46.20 -5.43 -50.44
C ASP A 286 46.80 -4.41 -51.40
N PHE A 287 47.88 -4.77 -52.09
CA PHE A 287 48.49 -3.94 -53.13
C PHE A 287 48.73 -4.78 -54.38
N GLU A 288 48.15 -4.34 -55.49
CA GLU A 288 48.56 -4.80 -56.82
C GLU A 288 49.60 -3.83 -57.37
N GLY A 289 50.83 -4.31 -57.55
CA GLY A 289 51.87 -3.58 -58.26
C GLY A 289 51.69 -3.78 -59.76
N ASP A 290 51.45 -2.69 -60.50
CA ASP A 290 51.40 -2.72 -61.96
C ASP A 290 52.82 -2.96 -62.51
N VAL A 291 52.98 -3.99 -63.35
CA VAL A 291 54.25 -4.32 -63.99
C VAL A 291 54.29 -3.58 -65.33
N LEU A 292 55.03 -2.46 -65.36
CA LEU A 292 55.22 -1.61 -66.54
C LEU A 292 55.86 -2.36 -67.73
#